data_AF-A0A009Q512-F1
#
_entry.id   AF-A0A009Q512-F1
#
_cell.length_a   1.000
_cell.length_b   1.000
_cell.length_c   1.000
_cell.angle_alpha   90.00
_cell.angle_beta   90.00
_cell.angle_gamma   90.00
#
_symmetry.space_group_name_H-M   'P 1'
#
loop_
_entity.id
_entity.type
_entity.pdbx_description
1 polymer ?
#
loop_
_entity_poly.entity_id
_entity_poly.type
_entity_poly.pdbx_seq_one_letter_code
_entity_poly.pdbx_strand_id
1 'polypeptide(L)'
;MLDLFTPIVESEKQHYIFKILSNETMYAERNVILDWADGFVDRDNKFVKEFQTTFESSLMELYLNKILKSENIDIDYKHNAPDFVCNKNGSSFCIEATIANPEKDGQPAYGFTEDYLNFDIDFKEFNRKSIIRIANSIVTKSQKYTRSYCKYPHVIGKPFILGLNSFDRPHSHFIGHRGLMAVLYGIYFNEERAVSEELSYIPRERMDFIEKDNGASIQLGFFTTSEYEHISGVIYNPYANWGKVQALAELSEANKYTYFNALYTRDEVNEETLTPDIRQGIPKEEYSESIFDGMYIFHNPHAKYPIPKFLFNHPKIAHFSLDKAGNIIERISGKFLLSRSLIGARVSSMFPK
;
A
#
# COMPACT_ATOMS: atom_id res chain seq x y z
N MET A 1 -5.25 -3.19 -25.54
CA MET A 1 -4.96 -3.74 -24.20
C MET A 1 -3.45 -3.83 -24.08
N LEU A 2 -2.87 -3.47 -22.93
CA LEU A 2 -1.42 -3.54 -22.72
C LEU A 2 -0.98 -5.01 -22.71
N ASP A 3 0.02 -5.37 -23.51
CA ASP A 3 0.61 -6.71 -23.44
C ASP A 3 1.66 -6.75 -22.33
N LEU A 4 1.26 -7.23 -21.16
CA LEU A 4 2.11 -7.31 -19.97
C LEU A 4 2.97 -8.58 -19.92
N PHE A 5 2.48 -9.67 -20.52
CA PHE A 5 3.00 -11.02 -20.24
C PHE A 5 3.86 -11.60 -21.34
N THR A 6 3.89 -11.01 -22.55
CA THR A 6 4.91 -11.35 -23.54
C THR A 6 6.26 -10.84 -23.07
N PRO A 7 7.26 -11.71 -22.83
CA PRO A 7 8.57 -11.28 -22.34
C PRO A 7 9.31 -10.39 -23.35
N ILE A 8 9.73 -9.21 -22.92
CA ILE A 8 10.54 -8.26 -23.70
C ILE A 8 11.94 -8.03 -23.09
N VAL A 9 12.23 -8.70 -21.97
CA VAL A 9 13.53 -8.69 -21.30
C VAL A 9 14.06 -10.12 -21.12
N GLU A 10 15.38 -10.25 -21.10
CA GLU A 10 16.11 -11.50 -20.83
C GLU A 10 15.65 -12.12 -19.49
N SER A 11 15.60 -13.45 -19.44
CA SER A 11 15.09 -14.22 -18.29
C SER A 11 15.81 -13.86 -16.99
N GLU A 12 17.10 -13.58 -17.03
CA GLU A 12 17.93 -13.24 -15.87
C GLU A 12 17.55 -11.89 -15.27
N LYS A 13 16.99 -10.98 -16.08
CA LYS A 13 16.53 -9.65 -15.67
C LYS A 13 15.07 -9.63 -15.22
N GLN A 14 14.33 -10.73 -15.44
CA GLN A 14 12.93 -10.82 -15.08
C GLN A 14 12.76 -10.91 -13.56
N HIS A 15 11.82 -10.13 -13.05
CA HIS A 15 11.39 -10.17 -11.67
C HIS A 15 10.85 -11.56 -11.30
N TYR A 16 11.08 -12.00 -10.07
CA TYR A 16 10.66 -13.33 -9.61
C TYR A 16 9.15 -13.57 -9.78
N ILE A 17 8.32 -12.59 -9.39
CA ILE A 17 6.86 -12.71 -9.54
C ILE A 17 6.45 -12.70 -11.01
N PHE A 18 7.14 -11.94 -11.87
CA PHE A 18 6.88 -11.99 -13.31
C PHE A 18 7.15 -13.39 -13.88
N LYS A 19 8.26 -14.04 -13.47
CA LYS A 19 8.56 -15.42 -13.89
C LYS A 19 7.48 -16.42 -13.46
N ILE A 20 6.92 -16.26 -12.26
CA ILE A 20 5.78 -17.08 -11.81
C ILE A 20 4.59 -16.82 -12.74
N LEU A 21 4.26 -15.55 -12.95
CA LEU A 21 3.16 -15.15 -13.81
C LEU A 21 3.33 -15.65 -15.25
N SER A 22 4.55 -15.81 -15.76
CA SER A 22 4.83 -16.38 -17.09
C SER A 22 4.40 -17.84 -17.27
N ASN A 23 4.06 -18.55 -16.19
CA ASN A 23 3.41 -19.86 -16.28
C ASN A 23 1.94 -19.72 -16.69
N GLU A 24 1.50 -20.50 -17.69
CA GLU A 24 0.12 -20.49 -18.20
C GLU A 24 -0.93 -20.88 -17.15
N THR A 25 -0.55 -21.67 -16.14
CA THR A 25 -1.47 -22.04 -15.05
C THR A 25 -1.87 -20.85 -14.17
N MET A 26 -1.12 -19.74 -14.23
CA MET A 26 -1.39 -18.50 -13.48
C MET A 26 -2.41 -17.59 -14.19
N TYR A 27 -3.24 -18.12 -15.10
CA TYR A 27 -4.19 -17.32 -15.88
C TYR A 27 -5.16 -16.51 -14.99
N ALA A 28 -5.58 -17.05 -13.85
CA ALA A 28 -6.51 -16.39 -12.94
C ALA A 28 -5.91 -15.12 -12.34
N GLU A 29 -4.64 -15.17 -11.92
CA GLU A 29 -3.90 -14.01 -11.42
C GLU A 29 -3.56 -13.03 -12.55
N ARG A 30 -3.23 -13.52 -13.76
CA ARG A 30 -3.05 -12.66 -14.93
C ARG A 30 -4.32 -11.88 -15.25
N ASN A 31 -5.49 -12.51 -15.18
CA ASN A 31 -6.78 -11.87 -15.44
C ASN A 31 -7.04 -10.71 -14.48
N VAL A 32 -6.69 -10.86 -13.19
CA VAL A 32 -6.79 -9.76 -12.21
C VAL A 32 -5.88 -8.60 -12.59
N ILE A 33 -4.63 -8.87 -12.96
CA ILE A 33 -3.68 -7.82 -13.36
C ILE A 33 -4.13 -7.13 -14.66
N LEU A 34 -4.69 -7.87 -15.63
CA LEU A 34 -5.25 -7.30 -16.86
C LEU A 34 -6.48 -6.45 -16.58
N ASP A 35 -7.34 -6.85 -15.66
CA ASP A 35 -8.47 -6.05 -15.18
C ASP A 35 -7.97 -4.76 -14.50
N TRP A 36 -6.87 -4.82 -13.74
CA TRP A 36 -6.26 -3.62 -13.16
C TRP A 36 -5.59 -2.72 -14.21
N ALA A 37 -5.10 -3.30 -15.31
CA ALA A 37 -4.51 -2.58 -16.43
C ALA A 37 -5.53 -2.11 -17.46
N ASP A 38 -6.81 -2.45 -17.32
CA ASP A 38 -7.83 -2.01 -18.25
C ASP A 38 -7.81 -0.47 -18.35
N GLY A 39 -7.84 0.04 -19.58
CA GLY A 39 -7.72 1.48 -19.91
C GLY A 39 -6.46 2.21 -19.42
N PHE A 40 -5.47 1.50 -18.88
CA PHE A 40 -4.16 2.08 -18.56
C PHE A 40 -3.41 2.39 -19.87
N VAL A 41 -2.70 3.53 -19.91
CA VAL A 41 -1.91 3.95 -21.07
C VAL A 41 -0.44 4.05 -20.68
N ASP A 42 0.41 3.24 -21.31
CA ASP A 42 1.87 3.34 -21.21
C ASP A 42 2.37 4.51 -22.07
N ARG A 43 2.50 5.68 -21.44
CA ARG A 43 2.76 6.95 -22.15
C ARG A 43 4.20 7.07 -22.66
N ASP A 44 5.15 6.42 -22.02
CA ASP A 44 6.58 6.53 -22.35
C ASP A 44 7.22 5.23 -22.84
N ASN A 45 6.40 4.19 -23.05
CA ASN A 45 6.78 2.84 -23.50
C ASN A 45 7.80 2.15 -22.58
N LYS A 46 7.81 2.50 -21.29
CA LYS A 46 8.65 1.84 -20.28
C LYS A 46 7.87 0.92 -19.37
N PHE A 47 6.56 1.11 -19.25
CA PHE A 47 5.76 0.43 -18.25
C PHE A 47 5.87 -1.09 -18.35
N VAL A 48 5.74 -1.66 -19.55
CA VAL A 48 5.83 -3.12 -19.75
C VAL A 48 7.20 -3.65 -19.31
N LYS A 49 8.27 -2.93 -19.62
CA LYS A 49 9.63 -3.31 -19.21
C LYS A 49 9.76 -3.28 -17.69
N GLU A 50 9.30 -2.22 -17.05
CA GLU A 50 9.35 -2.05 -15.59
C GLU A 50 8.49 -3.09 -14.88
N PHE A 51 7.31 -3.42 -15.41
CA PHE A 51 6.48 -4.51 -14.90
C PHE A 51 7.24 -5.85 -14.89
N GLN A 52 8.03 -6.11 -15.93
CA GLN A 52 8.81 -7.34 -16.04
C GLN A 52 10.09 -7.36 -15.20
N THR A 53 10.70 -6.20 -14.89
CA THR A 53 12.00 -6.13 -14.19
C THR A 53 11.92 -5.72 -12.72
N THR A 54 11.01 -4.80 -12.37
CA THR A 54 10.90 -4.23 -11.01
C THR A 54 9.55 -4.51 -10.36
N PHE A 55 8.50 -4.83 -11.12
CA PHE A 55 7.19 -5.33 -10.66
C PHE A 55 6.43 -4.51 -9.62
N GLU A 56 6.90 -4.33 -8.39
CA GLU A 56 6.16 -3.69 -7.29
C GLU A 56 5.71 -2.26 -7.59
N SER A 57 6.56 -1.47 -8.25
CA SER A 57 6.21 -0.10 -8.66
C SER A 57 5.07 -0.09 -9.68
N SER A 58 5.18 -0.94 -10.70
CA SER A 58 4.16 -1.09 -11.74
C SER A 58 2.87 -1.67 -11.18
N LEU A 59 2.94 -2.63 -10.25
CA LEU A 59 1.77 -3.18 -9.56
C LEU A 59 1.02 -2.09 -8.78
N MET A 60 1.75 -1.18 -8.11
CA MET A 60 1.14 -0.06 -7.41
C MET A 60 0.40 0.88 -8.38
N GLU A 61 0.97 1.18 -9.55
CA GLU A 61 0.30 1.96 -10.59
C GLU A 61 -0.96 1.25 -11.12
N LEU A 62 -0.90 -0.05 -11.41
CA LEU A 62 -2.08 -0.81 -11.84
C LEU A 62 -3.17 -0.85 -10.76
N TYR A 63 -2.78 -1.05 -9.50
CA TYR A 63 -3.71 -1.00 -8.38
C TYR A 63 -4.39 0.38 -8.28
N LEU A 64 -3.63 1.47 -8.40
CA LEU A 64 -4.17 2.84 -8.44
C LEU A 64 -5.13 3.04 -9.61
N ASN A 65 -4.78 2.57 -10.80
CA ASN A 65 -5.67 2.61 -11.96
C ASN A 65 -7.01 1.92 -11.68
N LYS A 66 -6.95 0.71 -11.10
CA LYS A 66 -8.17 -0.05 -10.75
C LYS A 66 -9.04 0.66 -9.74
N ILE A 67 -8.48 1.20 -8.65
CA ILE A 67 -9.28 1.88 -7.62
C ILE A 67 -9.91 3.17 -8.16
N LEU A 68 -9.18 3.91 -9.01
CA LEU A 68 -9.68 5.15 -9.61
C LEU A 68 -10.88 4.87 -10.52
N LYS A 69 -10.76 3.86 -11.39
CA LYS A 69 -11.87 3.40 -12.22
C LYS A 69 -13.05 2.88 -11.41
N SER A 70 -12.79 2.10 -10.35
CA SER A 70 -13.84 1.58 -9.46
C SER A 70 -14.60 2.68 -8.73
N GLU A 71 -13.95 3.83 -8.51
CA GLU A 71 -14.55 5.05 -7.97
C GLU A 71 -15.18 5.96 -9.04
N ASN A 72 -15.26 5.54 -10.31
CA ASN A 72 -15.72 6.36 -11.44
C ASN A 72 -14.96 7.71 -11.54
N ILE A 73 -13.64 7.65 -11.41
CA ILE A 73 -12.75 8.80 -11.61
C ILE A 73 -12.20 8.77 -13.04
N ASP A 74 -12.31 9.91 -13.73
CA ASP A 74 -11.75 10.08 -15.06
C ASP A 74 -10.24 10.35 -14.97
N ILE A 75 -9.46 9.63 -15.78
CA ILE A 75 -7.99 9.74 -15.82
C ILE A 75 -7.57 10.36 -17.16
N ASP A 76 -6.83 11.46 -17.11
CA ASP A 76 -6.24 12.11 -18.28
C ASP A 76 -4.79 11.63 -18.51
N TYR A 77 -4.62 10.78 -19.51
CA TYR A 77 -3.33 10.23 -19.91
C TYR A 77 -2.50 11.14 -20.84
N LYS A 78 -2.94 12.38 -21.12
CA LYS A 78 -2.16 13.33 -21.94
C LYS A 78 -0.89 13.84 -21.25
N HIS A 79 -0.79 13.67 -19.93
CA HIS A 79 0.31 14.14 -19.12
C HIS A 79 1.13 12.96 -18.58
N ASN A 80 2.45 13.07 -18.65
CA ASN A 80 3.39 12.02 -18.21
C ASN A 80 3.75 12.11 -16.71
N ALA A 81 3.38 13.20 -16.04
CA ALA A 81 3.65 13.41 -14.62
C ALA A 81 2.72 14.49 -14.04
N PRO A 82 2.18 14.33 -12.81
CA PRO A 82 2.24 13.13 -11.96
C PRO A 82 1.60 11.90 -12.63
N ASP A 83 1.83 10.71 -12.08
CA ASP A 83 1.44 9.43 -12.70
C ASP A 83 -0.05 9.39 -13.11
N PHE A 84 -0.92 10.02 -12.32
CA PHE A 84 -2.35 10.19 -12.63
C PHE A 84 -2.78 11.64 -12.51
N VAL A 85 -3.39 12.17 -13.58
CA VAL A 85 -4.12 13.43 -13.60
C VAL A 85 -5.59 13.09 -13.68
N CYS A 86 -6.35 13.46 -12.65
CA CYS A 86 -7.70 12.96 -12.45
C CYS A 86 -8.75 14.08 -12.49
N ASN A 87 -9.98 13.72 -12.82
CA ASN A 87 -11.16 14.54 -12.61
C ASN A 87 -12.32 13.68 -12.08
N LYS A 88 -13.10 14.21 -11.15
CA LYS A 88 -14.41 13.65 -10.77
C LYS A 88 -15.34 14.80 -10.41
N ASN A 89 -16.50 14.84 -11.06
CA ASN A 89 -17.53 15.88 -10.85
C ASN A 89 -16.96 17.32 -10.92
N GLY A 90 -16.07 17.58 -11.88
CA GLY A 90 -15.46 18.89 -12.06
C GLY A 90 -14.32 19.23 -11.09
N SER A 91 -14.03 18.37 -10.09
CA SER A 91 -12.85 18.53 -9.24
C SER A 91 -11.66 17.79 -9.83
N SER A 92 -10.62 18.54 -10.20
CA SER A 92 -9.35 17.98 -10.66
C SER A 92 -8.34 17.82 -9.53
N PHE A 93 -7.57 16.75 -9.57
CA PHE A 93 -6.51 16.43 -8.62
C PHE A 93 -5.43 15.58 -9.30
N CYS A 94 -4.30 15.39 -8.64
CA CYS A 94 -3.23 14.54 -9.15
C CYS A 94 -2.83 13.49 -8.11
N ILE A 95 -2.46 12.31 -8.59
CA ILE A 95 -1.86 11.25 -7.77
C ILE A 95 -0.48 10.90 -8.32
N GLU A 96 0.50 10.85 -7.43
CA GLU A 96 1.82 10.30 -7.72
C GLU A 96 1.97 8.95 -7.03
N ALA A 97 2.30 7.91 -7.78
CA ALA A 97 2.58 6.58 -7.27
C ALA A 97 4.01 6.53 -6.68
N THR A 98 4.15 5.83 -5.56
CA THR A 98 5.44 5.58 -4.95
C THR A 98 5.41 4.32 -4.12
N ILE A 99 6.59 3.72 -3.93
CA ILE A 99 6.75 2.59 -3.02
C ILE A 99 7.86 2.87 -2.02
N ALA A 100 7.76 2.29 -0.82
CA ALA A 100 8.90 2.12 0.07
C ALA A 100 9.67 0.88 -0.41
N ASN A 101 10.74 1.12 -1.17
CA ASN A 101 11.58 0.06 -1.72
C ASN A 101 12.40 -0.66 -0.64
N PRO A 102 12.93 -1.85 -0.92
CA PRO A 102 13.97 -2.44 -0.09
C PRO A 102 15.22 -1.58 0.04
N GLU A 103 15.89 -1.69 1.18
CA GLU A 103 17.22 -1.09 1.35
C GLU A 103 18.20 -1.59 0.28
N LYS A 104 19.17 -0.76 -0.07
CA LYS A 104 20.22 -1.16 -0.99
C LYS A 104 20.96 -2.36 -0.38
N ASP A 105 21.11 -3.42 -1.15
CA ASP A 105 21.74 -4.68 -0.71
C ASP A 105 20.93 -5.41 0.41
N GLY A 106 19.70 -4.98 0.68
CA GLY A 106 18.76 -5.63 1.59
C GLY A 106 17.98 -6.78 0.95
N GLN A 107 17.10 -7.40 1.74
CA GLN A 107 16.23 -8.47 1.25
C GLN A 107 15.20 -7.95 0.22
N PRO A 108 14.87 -8.71 -0.83
CA PRO A 108 13.85 -8.30 -1.79
C PRO A 108 12.45 -8.19 -1.17
N ALA A 109 11.50 -7.59 -1.87
CA ALA A 109 10.11 -7.45 -1.41
C ALA A 109 9.32 -8.79 -1.34
N TYR A 110 9.93 -9.90 -1.78
CA TYR A 110 9.32 -11.21 -1.93
C TYR A 110 10.16 -12.31 -1.27
N GLY A 111 9.55 -13.47 -1.05
CA GLY A 111 10.20 -14.64 -0.44
C GLY A 111 9.77 -14.87 1.00
N PHE A 112 10.32 -15.92 1.61
CA PHE A 112 10.16 -16.25 3.03
C PHE A 112 11.57 -16.38 3.63
N THR A 113 11.77 -15.85 4.84
CA THR A 113 12.99 -16.13 5.62
C THR A 113 12.63 -17.08 6.77
N GLU A 114 13.59 -17.87 7.24
CA GLU A 114 13.37 -18.82 8.34
C GLU A 114 12.88 -18.12 9.62
N ASP A 115 13.32 -16.89 9.85
CA ASP A 115 12.91 -16.08 11.01
C ASP A 115 11.38 -15.87 11.08
N TYR A 116 10.72 -15.66 9.93
CA TYR A 116 9.26 -15.52 9.88
C TYR A 116 8.53 -16.85 10.06
N LEU A 117 9.16 -17.99 9.75
CA LEU A 117 8.57 -19.31 10.00
C LEU A 117 8.54 -19.63 11.50
N ASN A 118 9.57 -19.20 12.23
CA ASN A 118 9.68 -19.40 13.67
C ASN A 118 9.07 -18.27 14.51
N PHE A 119 8.54 -17.23 13.85
CA PHE A 119 8.00 -16.02 14.48
C PHE A 119 8.99 -15.31 15.42
N ASP A 120 10.29 -15.45 15.15
CA ASP A 120 11.37 -14.78 15.88
C ASP A 120 11.64 -13.40 15.26
N ILE A 121 10.65 -12.51 15.39
CA ILE A 121 10.65 -11.19 14.75
C ILE A 121 10.87 -10.12 15.81
N ASP A 122 11.97 -9.38 15.69
CA ASP A 122 12.14 -8.10 16.39
C ASP A 122 11.19 -7.06 15.80
N PHE A 123 9.99 -6.94 16.38
CA PHE A 123 8.95 -6.04 15.90
C PHE A 123 9.36 -4.56 15.99
N LYS A 124 10.21 -4.19 16.95
CA LYS A 124 10.72 -2.82 17.06
C LYS A 124 11.64 -2.49 15.89
N GLU A 125 12.58 -3.37 15.58
CA GLU A 125 13.47 -3.20 14.44
C GLU A 125 12.70 -3.28 13.10
N PHE A 126 11.73 -4.18 13.02
CA PHE A 126 10.80 -4.30 11.89
C PHE A 126 10.07 -2.98 11.63
N ASN A 127 9.44 -2.41 12.67
CA ASN A 127 8.71 -1.16 12.62
C ASN A 127 9.62 0.02 12.30
N ARG A 128 10.78 0.14 12.98
CA ARG A 128 11.74 1.24 12.78
C ARG A 128 12.23 1.31 11.33
N LYS A 129 12.67 0.19 10.75
CA LYS A 129 13.09 0.15 9.34
C LYS A 129 11.94 0.54 8.39
N SER A 130 10.72 0.06 8.64
CA SER A 130 9.56 0.39 7.79
C SER A 130 9.24 1.88 7.82
N ILE A 131 9.23 2.50 9.01
CA ILE A 131 9.03 3.94 9.21
C ILE A 131 10.09 4.74 8.43
N ILE A 132 11.37 4.36 8.53
CA ILE A 132 12.47 5.03 7.80
C ILE A 132 12.24 4.97 6.28
N ARG A 133 11.90 3.80 5.73
CA ARG A 133 11.73 3.61 4.28
C ARG A 133 10.53 4.39 3.76
N ILE A 134 9.40 4.32 4.46
CA ILE A 134 8.20 5.11 4.16
C ILE A 134 8.50 6.61 4.18
N ALA A 135 9.15 7.10 5.24
CA ALA A 135 9.47 8.52 5.38
C ALA A 135 10.35 9.01 4.21
N ASN A 136 11.40 8.26 3.87
CA ASN A 136 12.28 8.62 2.75
C ASN A 136 11.53 8.67 1.41
N SER A 137 10.59 7.76 1.16
CA SER A 137 9.76 7.77 -0.06
C SER A 137 8.90 9.03 -0.15
N ILE A 138 8.25 9.42 0.95
CA ILE A 138 7.44 10.65 1.00
C ILE A 138 8.32 11.90 0.83
N VAL A 139 9.45 11.98 1.52
CA VAL A 139 10.43 13.08 1.38
C VAL A 139 10.88 13.22 -0.07
N THR A 140 11.21 12.10 -0.73
CA THR A 140 11.66 12.10 -2.13
C THR A 140 10.58 12.66 -3.07
N LYS A 141 9.32 12.24 -2.90
CA LYS A 141 8.21 12.72 -3.73
C LYS A 141 7.82 14.18 -3.42
N SER A 142 7.89 14.59 -2.16
CA SER A 142 7.75 16.00 -1.73
C SER A 142 8.78 16.91 -2.42
N GLN A 143 10.05 16.49 -2.42
CA GLN A 143 11.11 17.21 -3.12
C GLN A 143 10.91 17.24 -4.64
N LYS A 144 10.46 16.12 -5.24
CA LYS A 144 10.13 16.05 -6.67
C LYS A 144 8.99 17.00 -7.04
N TYR A 145 7.94 17.06 -6.23
CA TYR A 145 6.85 18.01 -6.40
C TYR A 145 7.38 19.45 -6.41
N THR A 146 8.12 19.81 -5.36
CA THR A 146 8.65 21.18 -5.16
C THR A 146 9.60 21.62 -6.27
N ARG A 147 10.43 20.70 -6.78
CA ARG A 147 11.39 21.01 -7.86
C ARG A 147 10.74 21.03 -9.25
N SER A 148 9.68 20.25 -9.47
CA SER A 148 9.14 19.95 -10.80
C SER A 148 7.63 20.13 -10.90
N TYR A 149 6.84 19.25 -10.27
CA TYR A 149 5.40 19.12 -10.56
C TYR A 149 4.60 20.39 -10.25
N CYS A 150 5.02 21.16 -9.23
CA CYS A 150 4.35 22.40 -8.83
C CYS A 150 4.31 23.49 -9.92
N LYS A 151 5.10 23.34 -10.99
CA LYS A 151 5.18 24.27 -12.13
C LYS A 151 4.23 23.89 -13.27
N TYR A 152 3.63 22.70 -13.23
CA TYR A 152 2.82 22.21 -14.33
C TYR A 152 1.40 22.81 -14.30
N PRO A 153 0.87 23.33 -15.42
CA PRO A 153 -0.46 23.91 -15.47
C PRO A 153 -1.57 22.97 -14.99
N HIS A 154 -1.41 21.66 -15.24
CA HIS A 154 -2.38 20.65 -14.83
C HIS A 154 -2.26 20.25 -13.35
N VAL A 155 -1.28 20.74 -12.60
CA VAL A 155 -1.07 20.47 -11.15
C VAL A 155 -1.36 21.70 -10.28
N ILE A 156 -1.05 22.90 -10.77
CA ILE A 156 -1.22 24.16 -10.02
C ILE A 156 -2.67 24.29 -9.52
N GLY A 157 -2.80 24.63 -8.23
CA GLY A 157 -4.10 24.91 -7.62
C GLY A 157 -4.94 23.69 -7.27
N LYS A 158 -4.37 22.47 -7.34
CA LYS A 158 -5.13 21.22 -7.19
C LYS A 158 -4.58 20.35 -6.05
N PRO A 159 -5.41 19.47 -5.46
CA PRO A 159 -4.94 18.46 -4.54
C PRO A 159 -3.87 17.55 -5.18
N PHE A 160 -2.80 17.30 -4.44
CA PHE A 160 -1.72 16.39 -4.82
C PHE A 160 -1.63 15.27 -3.78
N ILE A 161 -1.95 14.05 -4.21
CA ILE A 161 -2.09 12.88 -3.34
C ILE A 161 -0.94 11.91 -3.64
N LEU A 162 -0.38 11.29 -2.61
CA LEU A 162 0.54 10.17 -2.82
C LEU A 162 -0.22 8.85 -2.77
N GLY A 163 -0.09 8.03 -3.81
CA GLY A 163 -0.42 6.60 -3.74
C GLY A 163 0.81 5.83 -3.30
N LEU A 164 0.86 5.45 -2.02
CA LEU A 164 2.01 4.80 -1.41
C LEU A 164 1.71 3.35 -1.06
N ASN A 165 2.67 2.45 -1.23
CA ASN A 165 2.66 1.15 -0.55
C ASN A 165 4.06 0.78 -0.05
N SER A 166 4.15 -0.10 0.96
CA SER A 166 5.43 -0.59 1.47
C SER A 166 5.76 -1.94 0.85
N PHE A 167 6.96 -2.03 0.26
CA PHE A 167 7.55 -3.24 -0.28
C PHE A 167 9.00 -3.36 0.22
N ASP A 168 9.26 -2.90 1.43
CA ASP A 168 10.61 -2.66 1.95
C ASP A 168 11.39 -3.94 2.31
N ARG A 169 10.69 -5.07 2.42
CA ARG A 169 11.24 -6.41 2.66
C ARG A 169 10.14 -7.48 2.52
N PRO A 170 10.46 -8.78 2.67
CA PRO A 170 9.44 -9.83 2.75
C PRO A 170 8.49 -9.56 3.93
N HIS A 171 7.19 -9.83 3.76
CA HIS A 171 6.19 -9.60 4.81
C HIS A 171 6.01 -8.14 5.27
N SER A 172 6.50 -7.16 4.52
CA SER A 172 6.32 -5.72 4.76
C SER A 172 4.88 -5.31 5.12
N HIS A 173 3.86 -5.97 4.56
CA HIS A 173 2.44 -5.74 4.87
C HIS A 173 2.06 -5.93 6.35
N PHE A 174 2.83 -6.67 7.16
CA PHE A 174 2.56 -6.82 8.61
C PHE A 174 2.72 -5.52 9.40
N ILE A 175 3.41 -4.51 8.85
CA ILE A 175 3.44 -3.15 9.42
C ILE A 175 2.02 -2.58 9.53
N GLY A 176 1.08 -3.04 8.69
CA GLY A 176 -0.26 -2.48 8.60
C GLY A 176 -0.19 -0.99 8.31
N HIS A 177 -0.95 -0.19 9.07
CA HIS A 177 -0.93 1.27 8.99
C HIS A 177 0.02 1.96 9.98
N ARG A 178 0.67 1.20 10.89
CA ARG A 178 1.47 1.73 12.00
C ARG A 178 2.60 2.66 11.53
N GLY A 179 3.26 2.26 10.45
CA GLY A 179 4.33 3.05 9.84
C GLY A 179 3.85 4.43 9.37
N LEU A 180 2.68 4.51 8.71
CA LEU A 180 2.14 5.80 8.26
C LEU A 180 1.65 6.67 9.42
N MET A 181 1.13 6.06 10.48
CA MET A 181 0.72 6.82 11.67
C MET A 181 1.91 7.51 12.33
N ALA A 182 3.05 6.84 12.43
CA ALA A 182 4.28 7.44 12.92
C ALA A 182 4.77 8.53 11.96
N VAL A 183 4.94 8.22 10.67
CA VAL A 183 5.50 9.17 9.70
C VAL A 183 4.63 10.42 9.52
N LEU A 184 3.32 10.26 9.37
CA LEU A 184 2.42 11.35 9.04
C LEU A 184 1.97 12.12 10.28
N TYR A 185 1.71 11.46 11.40
CA TYR A 185 1.11 12.10 12.58
C TYR A 185 2.00 12.13 13.82
N GLY A 186 3.17 11.49 13.77
CA GLY A 186 4.08 11.41 14.91
C GLY A 186 3.49 10.55 16.03
N ILE A 187 2.68 9.54 15.68
CA ILE A 187 2.01 8.65 16.64
C ILE A 187 2.47 7.22 16.43
N TYR A 188 3.11 6.66 17.45
CA TYR A 188 3.59 5.30 17.48
C TYR A 188 2.66 4.40 18.29
N PHE A 189 2.37 3.21 17.76
CA PHE A 189 1.61 2.18 18.44
C PHE A 189 2.59 1.24 19.16
N ASN A 190 2.69 1.36 20.49
CA ASN A 190 3.70 0.66 21.28
C ASN A 190 3.21 -0.73 21.71
N GLU A 191 3.28 -1.68 20.79
CA GLU A 191 2.86 -3.07 21.02
C GLU A 191 3.74 -3.80 22.04
N GLU A 192 5.04 -3.52 22.06
CA GLU A 192 5.97 -4.09 23.04
C GLU A 192 5.58 -3.74 24.47
N ARG A 193 5.15 -2.49 24.68
CA ARG A 193 4.64 -2.03 25.95
C ARG A 193 3.29 -2.66 26.28
N ALA A 194 2.38 -2.75 25.30
CA ALA A 194 1.10 -3.42 25.49
C ALA A 194 1.27 -4.86 25.96
N VAL A 195 2.21 -5.60 25.35
CA VAL A 195 2.50 -6.99 25.72
C VAL A 195 3.21 -7.07 27.07
N SER A 196 4.26 -6.28 27.29
CA SER A 196 5.07 -6.38 28.51
C SER A 196 4.35 -5.87 29.77
N GLU A 197 3.44 -4.91 29.64
CA GLU A 197 2.59 -4.41 30.72
C GLU A 197 1.20 -5.08 30.77
N GLU A 198 0.95 -6.10 29.92
CA GLU A 198 -0.34 -6.81 29.81
C GLU A 198 -1.56 -5.86 29.65
N LEU A 199 -1.41 -4.80 28.86
CA LEU A 199 -2.44 -3.78 28.69
C LEU A 199 -3.59 -4.29 27.84
N SER A 200 -4.81 -3.86 28.21
CA SER A 200 -6.02 -4.08 27.42
C SER A 200 -6.18 -3.09 26.26
N TYR A 201 -5.15 -2.32 25.92
CA TYR A 201 -5.10 -1.42 24.76
C TYR A 201 -3.67 -1.32 24.23
N ILE A 202 -3.50 -0.88 22.98
CA ILE A 202 -2.16 -0.55 22.44
C ILE A 202 -1.88 0.93 22.74
N PRO A 203 -0.86 1.26 23.58
CA PRO A 203 -0.50 2.64 23.86
C PRO A 203 -0.16 3.40 22.59
N ARG A 204 -0.68 4.62 22.51
CA ARG A 204 -0.40 5.59 21.44
C ARG A 204 0.54 6.62 22.01
N GLU A 205 1.77 6.64 21.52
CA GLU A 205 2.83 7.48 22.05
C GLU A 205 3.30 8.49 20.99
N ARG A 206 3.73 9.67 21.44
CA ARG A 206 4.32 10.66 20.54
C ARG A 206 5.71 10.18 20.12
N MET A 207 5.98 10.25 18.82
CA MET A 207 7.27 9.92 18.24
C MET A 207 7.67 11.05 17.30
N ASP A 208 8.51 11.96 17.78
CA ASP A 208 8.87 13.17 17.04
C ASP A 208 9.98 12.92 16.00
N PHE A 209 10.82 11.90 16.20
CA PHE A 209 11.87 11.53 15.26
C PHE A 209 12.17 10.03 15.29
N ILE A 210 12.90 9.57 14.28
CA ILE A 210 13.49 8.23 14.22
C ILE A 210 14.94 8.29 13.76
N GLU A 211 15.81 7.49 14.36
CA GLU A 211 17.22 7.41 14.00
C GLU A 211 17.49 6.32 12.96
N LYS A 212 18.31 6.67 11.96
CA LYS A 212 18.86 5.75 10.96
C LYS A 212 20.11 5.07 11.52
N ASP A 213 20.54 4.00 10.85
CA ASP A 213 21.73 3.23 11.23
C ASP A 213 23.03 4.05 11.21
N ASN A 214 23.07 5.10 10.39
CA ASN A 214 24.21 6.03 10.33
C ASN A 214 24.15 7.17 11.36
N GLY A 215 23.20 7.11 12.32
CA GLY A 215 23.00 8.12 13.36
C GLY A 215 22.25 9.38 12.91
N ALA A 216 21.89 9.51 11.63
CA ALA A 216 21.06 10.63 11.17
C ALA A 216 19.60 10.43 11.59
N SER A 217 18.90 11.49 11.99
CA SER A 217 17.49 11.43 12.35
C SER A 217 16.57 11.92 11.22
N ILE A 218 15.36 11.35 11.17
CA ILE A 218 14.25 11.88 10.38
C ILE A 218 13.20 12.40 11.36
N GLN A 219 12.82 13.68 11.25
CA GLN A 219 11.67 14.21 11.97
C GLN A 219 10.40 13.56 11.44
N LEU A 220 9.46 13.21 12.31
CA LEU A 220 8.19 12.59 11.96
C LEU A 220 7.03 13.59 12.16
N GLY A 221 5.79 13.14 11.92
CA GLY A 221 4.63 14.03 11.99
C GLY A 221 4.52 14.97 10.80
N PHE A 222 4.76 14.47 9.58
CA PHE A 222 4.74 15.28 8.35
C PHE A 222 3.45 16.07 8.13
N PHE A 223 2.32 15.62 8.67
CA PHE A 223 1.01 16.27 8.61
C PHE A 223 0.61 16.95 9.94
N THR A 224 1.59 17.26 10.81
CA THR A 224 1.38 18.03 12.05
C THR A 224 1.83 19.49 11.92
N THR A 225 2.45 19.86 10.79
CA THR A 225 2.89 21.22 10.45
C THR A 225 2.61 21.54 8.98
N SER A 226 2.86 22.77 8.54
CA SER A 226 2.71 23.19 7.14
C SER A 226 3.87 22.78 6.23
N GLU A 227 4.90 22.08 6.72
CA GLU A 227 6.08 21.69 5.92
C GLU A 227 5.69 20.86 4.67
N TYR A 228 4.72 19.96 4.82
CA TYR A 228 4.19 19.13 3.73
C TYR A 228 2.80 19.60 3.26
N GLU A 229 2.45 20.89 3.40
CA GLU A 229 1.13 21.43 3.00
C GLU A 229 0.77 21.19 1.52
N HIS A 230 1.76 20.94 0.67
CA HIS A 230 1.55 20.64 -0.74
C HIS A 230 1.04 19.21 -1.00
N ILE A 231 1.15 18.31 -0.02
CA ILE A 231 0.58 16.96 -0.08
C ILE A 231 -0.78 16.97 0.61
N SER A 232 -1.83 16.65 -0.13
CA SER A 232 -3.21 16.65 0.36
C SER A 232 -3.54 15.44 1.23
N GLY A 233 -2.88 14.32 0.97
CA GLY A 233 -3.03 13.08 1.73
C GLY A 233 -2.29 11.91 1.09
N VAL A 234 -2.38 10.75 1.73
CA VAL A 234 -1.76 9.49 1.28
C VAL A 234 -2.82 8.40 1.18
N ILE A 235 -2.94 7.79 0.00
CA ILE A 235 -3.66 6.54 -0.23
C ILE A 235 -2.68 5.39 0.04
N TYR A 236 -3.09 4.43 0.86
CA TYR A 236 -2.25 3.30 1.26
C TYR A 236 -3.07 2.03 1.42
N ASN A 237 -2.57 0.90 0.92
CA ASN A 237 -3.14 -0.41 1.19
C ASN A 237 -2.00 -1.42 1.38
N PRO A 238 -1.66 -1.81 2.62
CA PRO A 238 -0.54 -2.72 2.87
C PRO A 238 -0.75 -4.09 2.18
N TYR A 239 -2.00 -4.44 1.88
CA TYR A 239 -2.37 -5.70 1.27
C TYR A 239 -2.40 -5.65 -0.26
N ALA A 240 -2.28 -4.47 -0.89
CA ALA A 240 -2.19 -4.28 -2.35
C ALA A 240 -0.83 -4.73 -2.92
N ASN A 241 -0.55 -6.01 -2.71
CA ASN A 241 0.63 -6.74 -3.16
C ASN A 241 0.18 -8.01 -3.90
N TRP A 242 1.12 -8.92 -4.19
CA TRP A 242 0.82 -10.21 -4.82
C TRP A 242 -0.32 -10.98 -4.14
N GLY A 243 -0.41 -10.93 -2.82
CA GLY A 243 -1.48 -11.58 -2.08
C GLY A 243 -2.88 -11.03 -2.36
N LYS A 244 -3.01 -9.76 -2.78
CA LYS A 244 -4.31 -9.22 -3.23
C LYS A 244 -4.66 -9.67 -4.63
N VAL A 245 -3.67 -9.83 -5.51
CA VAL A 245 -3.89 -10.49 -6.81
C VAL A 245 -4.43 -11.90 -6.59
N GLN A 246 -3.79 -12.69 -5.72
CA GLN A 246 -4.26 -14.04 -5.36
C GLN A 246 -5.62 -14.05 -4.67
N ALA A 247 -5.90 -13.07 -3.81
CA ALA A 247 -7.19 -12.95 -3.13
C ALA A 247 -8.34 -12.68 -4.10
N LEU A 248 -8.13 -11.82 -5.12
CA LEU A 248 -9.15 -11.46 -6.11
C LEU A 248 -9.23 -12.41 -7.30
N ALA A 249 -8.21 -13.24 -7.52
CA ALA A 249 -8.20 -14.23 -8.61
C ALA A 249 -9.36 -15.21 -8.48
N GLU A 250 -9.90 -15.69 -9.59
CA GLU A 250 -10.81 -16.84 -9.56
C GLU A 250 -10.09 -18.11 -9.08
N LEU A 251 -10.87 -19.09 -8.60
CA LEU A 251 -10.32 -20.39 -8.22
C LEU A 251 -9.71 -21.08 -9.44
N SER A 252 -8.47 -21.54 -9.32
CA SER A 252 -7.73 -22.24 -10.37
C SER A 252 -6.90 -23.38 -9.81
N GLU A 253 -6.41 -24.26 -10.67
CA GLU A 253 -5.49 -25.34 -10.28
C GLU A 253 -4.20 -24.82 -9.62
N ALA A 254 -3.76 -23.61 -9.98
CA ALA A 254 -2.56 -22.99 -9.42
C ALA A 254 -2.76 -22.46 -8.00
N ASN A 255 -3.99 -22.09 -7.62
CA ASN A 255 -4.27 -21.42 -6.35
C ASN A 255 -5.24 -22.17 -5.41
N LYS A 256 -5.78 -23.33 -5.80
CA LYS A 256 -6.74 -24.11 -5.02
C LYS A 256 -6.26 -24.56 -3.63
N TYR A 257 -4.95 -24.65 -3.41
CA TYR A 257 -4.36 -24.96 -2.11
C TYR A 257 -3.85 -23.71 -1.36
N THR A 258 -4.46 -22.56 -1.64
CA THR A 258 -4.21 -21.31 -0.91
C THR A 258 -5.24 -21.17 0.21
N TYR A 259 -4.75 -20.85 1.40
CA TYR A 259 -5.54 -20.58 2.58
C TYR A 259 -5.24 -19.17 3.09
N PHE A 260 -6.27 -18.49 3.56
CA PHE A 260 -6.20 -17.13 4.04
C PHE A 260 -6.43 -17.07 5.55
N ASN A 261 -5.65 -16.25 6.22
CA ASN A 261 -5.94 -15.78 7.56
C ASN A 261 -6.26 -14.29 7.47
N ALA A 262 -7.38 -13.87 8.04
CA ALA A 262 -7.85 -12.51 7.97
C ALA A 262 -8.34 -12.03 9.33
N LEU A 263 -7.98 -10.79 9.67
CA LEU A 263 -8.40 -10.09 10.87
C LEU A 263 -9.25 -8.91 10.44
N TYR A 264 -10.45 -8.79 11.02
CA TYR A 264 -11.35 -7.68 10.72
C TYR A 264 -11.77 -6.93 11.99
N THR A 265 -12.17 -5.67 11.84
CA THR A 265 -12.99 -5.00 12.85
C THR A 265 -14.30 -5.77 13.06
N ARG A 266 -14.88 -5.68 14.26
CA ARG A 266 -16.24 -6.17 14.52
C ARG A 266 -17.24 -5.07 14.16
N ASP A 267 -18.43 -5.46 13.71
CA ASP A 267 -19.51 -4.53 13.35
C ASP A 267 -20.03 -3.74 14.57
N GLU A 268 -19.89 -4.29 15.78
CA GLU A 268 -20.17 -3.64 17.06
C GLU A 268 -18.87 -3.05 17.63
N VAL A 269 -18.63 -1.77 17.37
CA VAL A 269 -17.55 -1.00 18.00
C VAL A 269 -17.95 -0.73 19.45
N ASN A 270 -17.82 -1.72 20.33
CA ASN A 270 -17.66 -1.43 21.74
C ASN A 270 -16.15 -1.23 21.96
N GLU A 271 -15.76 -0.04 22.38
CA GLU A 271 -14.35 0.42 22.53
C GLU A 271 -13.53 -0.47 23.49
N GLU A 272 -14.18 -1.38 24.22
CA GLU A 272 -13.59 -2.20 25.29
C GLU A 272 -13.04 -3.57 24.86
N THR A 273 -13.26 -4.04 23.62
CA THR A 273 -12.73 -5.35 23.20
C THR A 273 -11.67 -5.23 22.11
N LEU A 274 -10.40 -5.50 22.48
CA LEU A 274 -9.23 -5.61 21.59
C LEU A 274 -9.30 -6.74 20.57
N THR A 275 -10.28 -7.65 20.66
CA THR A 275 -10.26 -8.89 19.89
C THR A 275 -10.91 -8.69 18.52
N PRO A 276 -10.14 -8.61 17.42
CA PRO A 276 -10.71 -8.57 16.08
C PRO A 276 -11.55 -9.83 15.78
N ASP A 277 -12.36 -9.79 14.72
CA ASP A 277 -12.88 -11.02 14.12
C ASP A 277 -11.71 -11.72 13.42
N ILE A 278 -11.16 -12.74 14.10
CA ILE A 278 -10.03 -13.55 13.62
C ILE A 278 -10.60 -14.75 12.88
N ARG A 279 -10.27 -14.86 11.60
CA ARG A 279 -10.62 -16.01 10.77
C ARG A 279 -9.35 -16.63 10.22
N GLN A 280 -9.17 -17.94 10.44
CA GLN A 280 -7.96 -18.67 10.08
C GLN A 280 -8.28 -19.83 9.16
N GLY A 281 -7.35 -20.15 8.26
CA GLY A 281 -7.45 -21.32 7.39
C GLY A 281 -8.61 -21.27 6.40
N ILE A 282 -9.07 -20.08 5.98
CA ILE A 282 -10.15 -19.96 5.00
C ILE A 282 -9.63 -20.45 3.64
N PRO A 283 -10.21 -21.49 3.03
CA PRO A 283 -9.76 -21.95 1.72
C PRO A 283 -10.07 -20.92 0.64
N LYS A 284 -9.27 -20.92 -0.45
CA LYS A 284 -9.41 -19.98 -1.58
C LYS A 284 -10.82 -19.93 -2.17
N GLU A 285 -11.52 -21.06 -2.20
CA GLU A 285 -12.88 -21.16 -2.71
C GLU A 285 -13.91 -20.41 -1.86
N GLU A 286 -13.62 -20.22 -0.56
CA GLU A 286 -14.50 -19.50 0.39
C GLU A 286 -14.04 -18.06 0.65
N TYR A 287 -12.75 -17.76 0.44
CA TYR A 287 -12.20 -16.44 0.70
C TYR A 287 -12.61 -15.43 -0.38
N SER A 288 -13.11 -14.27 0.05
CA SER A 288 -13.39 -13.15 -0.83
C SER A 288 -13.00 -11.83 -0.18
N GLU A 289 -12.49 -10.92 -1.00
CA GLU A 289 -12.32 -9.51 -0.66
C GLU A 289 -12.60 -8.66 -1.91
N SER A 290 -12.76 -7.36 -1.72
CA SER A 290 -12.86 -6.36 -2.78
C SER A 290 -11.53 -5.64 -2.97
N ILE A 291 -11.42 -4.87 -4.05
CA ILE A 291 -10.23 -4.05 -4.31
C ILE A 291 -9.95 -3.06 -3.16
N PHE A 292 -10.98 -2.58 -2.46
CA PHE A 292 -10.87 -1.60 -1.39
C PHE A 292 -10.55 -2.19 -0.01
N ASP A 293 -10.68 -3.51 0.19
CA ASP A 293 -10.48 -4.09 1.52
C ASP A 293 -9.05 -3.81 2.03
N GLY A 294 -8.96 -3.28 3.27
CA GLY A 294 -7.71 -2.88 3.91
C GLY A 294 -7.08 -1.60 3.34
N MET A 295 -7.83 -0.80 2.59
CA MET A 295 -7.37 0.49 2.07
C MET A 295 -7.60 1.61 3.09
N TYR A 296 -6.58 2.44 3.24
CA TYR A 296 -6.53 3.59 4.12
C TYR A 296 -6.31 4.88 3.31
N ILE A 297 -6.89 5.98 3.79
CA ILE A 297 -6.58 7.33 3.33
C ILE A 297 -6.21 8.21 4.54
N PHE A 298 -4.97 8.70 4.54
CA PHE A 298 -4.45 9.61 5.54
C PHE A 298 -4.55 11.03 5.01
N HIS A 299 -5.41 11.85 5.61
CA HIS A 299 -5.60 13.24 5.21
C HIS A 299 -4.56 14.13 5.87
N ASN A 300 -4.06 15.13 5.15
CA ASN A 300 -3.23 16.20 5.72
C ASN A 300 -4.14 17.36 6.19
N PRO A 301 -4.27 17.62 7.50
CA PRO A 301 -5.05 18.76 8.02
C PRO A 301 -4.48 20.12 7.61
N HIS A 302 -3.20 20.18 7.27
CA HIS A 302 -2.49 21.38 6.81
C HIS A 302 -2.39 21.45 5.28
N ALA A 303 -3.13 20.62 4.53
CA ALA A 303 -3.11 20.66 3.08
C ALA A 303 -3.56 22.03 2.54
N LYS A 304 -2.73 22.62 1.67
CA LYS A 304 -3.07 23.85 0.93
C LYS A 304 -4.29 23.65 0.03
N TYR A 305 -4.41 22.46 -0.56
CA TYR A 305 -5.57 22.02 -1.34
C TYR A 305 -6.03 20.66 -0.80
N PRO A 306 -6.98 20.59 0.14
CA PRO A 306 -7.38 19.34 0.78
C PRO A 306 -8.12 18.41 -0.19
N ILE A 307 -8.11 17.11 0.10
CA ILE A 307 -8.89 16.11 -0.66
C ILE A 307 -10.39 16.42 -0.46
N PRO A 308 -11.17 16.66 -1.53
CA PRO A 308 -12.60 16.88 -1.40
C PRO A 308 -13.30 15.70 -0.72
N LYS A 309 -14.20 16.00 0.23
CA LYS A 309 -14.89 14.98 1.05
C LYS A 309 -15.74 13.98 0.27
N PHE A 310 -16.06 14.25 -1.00
CA PHE A 310 -16.84 13.33 -1.84
C PHE A 310 -15.97 12.30 -2.57
N LEU A 311 -14.64 12.49 -2.61
CA LEU A 311 -13.70 11.54 -3.20
C LEU A 311 -13.45 10.38 -2.23
N PHE A 312 -13.39 9.16 -2.75
CA PHE A 312 -13.02 7.95 -2.01
C PHE A 312 -13.93 7.68 -0.79
N ASN A 313 -15.25 7.79 -0.96
CA ASN A 313 -16.23 7.55 0.11
C ASN A 313 -16.76 6.11 0.17
N HIS A 314 -16.11 5.17 -0.51
CA HIS A 314 -16.49 3.76 -0.44
C HIS A 314 -16.44 3.29 1.03
N PRO A 315 -17.46 2.58 1.56
CA PRO A 315 -17.56 2.23 2.98
C PRO A 315 -16.40 1.35 3.50
N LYS A 316 -15.72 0.63 2.60
CA LYS A 316 -14.54 -0.19 2.91
C LYS A 316 -13.23 0.58 3.03
N ILE A 317 -13.22 1.90 2.79
CA ILE A 317 -12.03 2.74 2.91
C ILE A 317 -12.00 3.35 4.31
N ALA A 318 -10.93 3.06 5.06
CA ALA A 318 -10.66 3.71 6.33
C ALA A 318 -10.03 5.09 6.09
N HIS A 319 -10.48 6.10 6.84
CA HIS A 319 -9.87 7.43 6.79
C HIS A 319 -9.28 7.82 8.13
N PHE A 320 -8.09 8.44 8.08
CA PHE A 320 -7.40 8.99 9.23
C PHE A 320 -7.11 10.47 9.00
N SER A 321 -7.20 11.27 10.06
CA SER A 321 -6.80 12.68 10.09
C SER A 321 -6.46 13.10 11.54
N LEU A 322 -6.12 14.36 11.74
CA LEU A 322 -6.00 14.96 13.07
C LEU A 322 -7.04 16.06 13.26
N ASP A 323 -7.57 16.17 14.47
CA ASP A 323 -8.35 17.33 14.88
C ASP A 323 -7.45 18.54 15.20
N LYS A 324 -8.06 19.67 15.58
CA LYS A 324 -7.31 20.91 15.91
C LYS A 324 -6.43 20.78 17.17
N ALA A 325 -6.71 19.81 18.03
CA ALA A 325 -5.93 19.52 19.23
C ALA A 325 -4.82 18.48 18.98
N GLY A 326 -4.74 17.93 17.76
CA GLY A 326 -3.76 16.90 17.39
C GLY A 326 -4.21 15.47 17.74
N ASN A 327 -5.48 15.24 18.07
CA ASN A 327 -6.02 13.90 18.30
C ASN A 327 -6.37 13.23 16.97
N ILE A 328 -6.21 11.90 16.91
CA ILE A 328 -6.57 11.11 15.74
C ILE A 328 -8.09 11.12 15.56
N ILE A 329 -8.52 11.48 14.36
CA ILE A 329 -9.87 11.22 13.86
C ILE A 329 -9.79 10.00 12.95
N GLU A 330 -10.47 8.93 13.34
CA GLU A 330 -10.58 7.69 12.59
C GLU A 330 -12.02 7.53 12.09
N ARG A 331 -12.19 7.22 10.80
CA ARG A 331 -13.47 6.91 10.19
C ARG A 331 -13.37 5.57 9.48
N ILE A 332 -13.90 4.54 10.11
CA ILE A 332 -14.07 3.20 9.57
C ILE A 332 -15.56 2.88 9.60
N SER A 333 -16.06 2.19 8.57
CA SER A 333 -17.47 1.79 8.49
C SER A 333 -17.59 0.29 8.34
N GLY A 334 -18.42 -0.32 9.19
CA GLY A 334 -18.66 -1.75 9.24
C GLY A 334 -17.38 -2.57 9.43
N LYS A 335 -17.45 -3.81 8.95
CA LYS A 335 -16.34 -4.75 8.93
C LYS A 335 -15.22 -4.34 7.96
N PHE A 336 -14.05 -4.02 8.52
CA PHE A 336 -12.86 -3.56 7.80
C PHE A 336 -11.70 -4.54 7.96
N LEU A 337 -10.99 -4.86 6.88
CA LEU A 337 -9.84 -5.78 6.88
C LEU A 337 -8.61 -5.11 7.52
N LEU A 338 -8.28 -5.51 8.76
CA LEU A 338 -7.13 -5.02 9.52
C LEU A 338 -5.83 -5.74 9.14
N SER A 339 -5.89 -7.04 8.86
CA SER A 339 -4.75 -7.86 8.47
C SER A 339 -5.15 -9.03 7.59
N ARG A 340 -4.27 -9.38 6.64
CA ARG A 340 -4.38 -10.59 5.82
C ARG A 340 -3.02 -11.22 5.64
N SER A 341 -2.93 -12.53 5.90
CA SER A 341 -1.84 -13.38 5.43
C SER A 341 -2.40 -14.55 4.63
N LEU A 342 -1.55 -15.17 3.82
CA LEU A 342 -1.92 -16.35 3.06
C LEU A 342 -0.81 -17.39 3.12
N ILE A 343 -1.22 -18.65 3.08
CA ILE A 343 -0.33 -19.81 3.02
C ILE A 343 -0.80 -20.62 1.81
N GLY A 344 0.12 -20.85 0.87
CA GLY A 344 -0.13 -21.70 -0.29
C GLY A 344 0.70 -22.98 -0.20
N ALA A 345 0.07 -24.14 -0.29
CA ALA A 345 0.80 -25.38 -0.58
C ALA A 345 1.18 -25.37 -2.06
N ARG A 346 2.46 -25.12 -2.34
CA ARG A 346 2.98 -24.92 -3.69
C ARG A 346 3.25 -26.26 -4.37
N VAL A 347 2.72 -26.47 -5.57
CA VAL A 347 3.17 -27.56 -6.43
C VAL A 347 4.52 -27.16 -7.02
N SER A 348 5.59 -27.91 -6.70
CA SER A 348 6.98 -27.58 -7.05
C SER A 348 7.23 -27.38 -8.55
N SER A 349 6.38 -27.92 -9.42
CA SER A 349 6.47 -27.77 -10.88
C SER A 349 6.02 -26.41 -11.41
N MET A 350 5.39 -25.55 -10.59
CA MET A 350 4.80 -24.28 -11.05
C MET A 350 5.69 -23.04 -10.81
N PHE A 351 6.83 -23.21 -10.12
CA PHE A 351 7.71 -22.10 -9.74
C PHE A 351 9.09 -22.25 -10.38
N PRO A 352 9.74 -21.13 -10.76
CA PRO A 352 11.12 -21.16 -11.24
C PRO A 352 12.03 -21.80 -10.19
N LYS A 353 12.99 -22.62 -10.64
CA LYS A 353 14.07 -23.13 -9.78
C LYS A 353 15.00 -22.02 -9.31
#